data_AF-A0A355R3T3-F1
#
_entry.id   AF-A0A355R3T3-F1
#
_cell.length_a   1.000
_cell.length_b   1.000
_cell.length_c   1.000
_cell.angle_alpha   90.00
_cell.angle_beta   90.00
_cell.angle_gamma   90.00
#
_symmetry.space_group_name_H-M   'P 1'
#
loop_
_entity.id
_entity.type
_entity.pdbx_description
1 polymer ?
#
loop_
_entity_poly.entity_id
_entity_poly.type
_entity_poly.pdbx_seq_one_letter_code
_entity_poly.pdbx_strand_id
1 'polypeptide(L)'
;MTWPELEPADDSLVFRQGLEHEGLLVAVAPITAREGDLRRQLEFLLRKSPAETITLAEYDESSSLYRVEARDTTLENHKKLIYWQGELDDLAAVGYCSWRPKVPNYYSCEMTFVVFGDVLVEVIMRPDKLMRWLEVRRSVVDFLINSRR
;
A
#
# COMPACT_ATOMS: atom_id res chain seq x y z
N MET A 1 1.25 -14.99 1.56
CA MET A 1 0.21 -15.73 0.82
C MET A 1 0.67 -15.99 -0.60
N THR A 2 0.23 -17.07 -1.24
CA THR A 2 0.46 -17.31 -2.69
C THR A 2 -0.56 -16.53 -3.52
N TRP A 3 -0.13 -15.87 -4.58
CA TRP A 3 -1.04 -15.23 -5.55
C TRP A 3 -1.11 -16.10 -6.79
N PRO A 4 -2.28 -16.30 -7.45
CA PRO A 4 -3.59 -15.66 -7.21
C PRO A 4 -4.52 -16.41 -6.23
N GLU A 5 -4.12 -17.59 -5.76
CA GLU A 5 -4.99 -18.49 -4.98
C GLU A 5 -5.24 -18.01 -3.52
N LEU A 6 -4.42 -17.09 -3.02
CA LEU A 6 -4.49 -16.48 -1.68
C LEU A 6 -4.44 -17.46 -0.51
N GLU A 7 -3.67 -18.55 -0.65
CA GLU A 7 -3.43 -19.47 0.47
C GLU A 7 -2.35 -18.92 1.43
N PRO A 8 -2.41 -19.25 2.73
CA PRO A 8 -1.32 -18.97 3.67
C PRO A 8 0.00 -19.50 3.10
N ALA A 9 1.00 -18.62 2.97
CA ALA A 9 2.29 -19.05 2.47
C ALA A 9 3.03 -19.83 3.57
N ASP A 10 3.80 -20.84 3.20
CA ASP A 10 4.79 -21.44 4.10
C ASP A 10 5.77 -20.34 4.55
N ASP A 11 5.77 -20.03 5.85
CA ASP A 11 6.60 -18.99 6.45
C ASP A 11 8.07 -19.13 6.03
N SER A 12 8.56 -20.36 5.86
CA SER A 12 9.94 -20.64 5.49
C SER A 12 10.31 -20.17 4.08
N LEU A 13 9.35 -20.09 3.15
CA LEU A 13 9.55 -19.57 1.80
C LEU A 13 9.55 -18.03 1.78
N VAL A 14 8.72 -17.41 2.62
CA VAL A 14 8.68 -15.94 2.80
C VAL A 14 10.02 -15.40 3.29
N PHE A 15 10.63 -16.05 4.30
CA PHE A 15 11.93 -15.64 4.82
C PHE A 15 13.09 -15.86 3.84
N ARG A 16 13.00 -16.86 2.95
CA ARG A 16 14.06 -17.19 1.98
C ARG A 16 14.00 -16.35 0.71
N GLN A 17 12.80 -15.99 0.25
CA GLN A 17 12.60 -15.29 -1.03
C GLN A 17 12.22 -13.82 -0.85
N GLY A 18 11.75 -13.39 0.32
CA GLY A 18 11.35 -12.01 0.57
C GLY A 18 10.34 -11.50 -0.47
N LEU A 19 10.59 -10.32 -1.05
CA LEU A 19 9.77 -9.72 -2.11
C LEU A 19 10.05 -10.30 -3.51
N GLU A 20 10.96 -11.28 -3.66
CA GLU A 20 11.12 -12.03 -4.90
C GLU A 20 10.00 -13.05 -5.10
N HIS A 21 9.21 -13.33 -4.05
CA HIS A 21 7.95 -14.05 -4.17
C HIS A 21 6.95 -13.25 -5.02
N GLU A 22 6.30 -13.92 -5.98
CA GLU A 22 5.22 -13.33 -6.80
C GLU A 22 3.91 -13.04 -6.02
N GLY A 23 3.91 -13.32 -4.70
CA GLY A 23 2.75 -13.24 -3.81
C GLY A 23 2.53 -11.88 -3.16
N LEU A 24 1.51 -11.83 -2.31
CA LEU A 24 1.19 -10.69 -1.45
C LEU A 24 1.56 -11.01 -0.01
N LEU A 25 2.16 -10.04 0.67
CA LEU A 25 2.29 -10.05 2.12
C LEU A 25 1.18 -9.19 2.69
N VAL A 26 0.34 -9.76 3.54
CA VAL A 26 -0.80 -9.06 4.14
C VAL A 26 -0.69 -9.21 5.64
N ALA A 27 -0.63 -8.07 6.34
CA ALA A 27 -0.77 -7.99 7.78
C ALA A 27 -2.16 -7.45 8.12
N VAL A 28 -2.75 -8.01 9.17
CA VAL A 28 -4.12 -7.71 9.60
C VAL A 28 -4.07 -7.45 11.10
N ALA A 29 -4.57 -6.30 11.53
CA ALA A 29 -4.56 -5.89 12.93
C ALA A 29 -5.87 -5.17 13.31
N PRO A 30 -6.33 -5.27 14.58
CA PRO A 30 -7.43 -4.45 15.06
C PRO A 30 -7.00 -2.97 15.14
N ILE A 31 -7.92 -2.05 14.84
CA ILE A 31 -7.64 -0.60 14.92
C ILE A 31 -7.54 -0.18 16.38
N THR A 32 -6.32 0.15 16.81
CA THR A 32 -6.08 0.75 18.13
C THR A 32 -6.01 2.28 18.01
N ALA A 33 -7.16 2.90 17.75
CA ALA A 33 -7.41 4.35 17.76
C ALA A 33 -6.66 5.27 16.76
N ARG A 34 -5.33 5.18 16.60
CA ARG A 34 -4.52 6.09 15.75
C ARG A 34 -4.02 5.49 14.44
N GLU A 35 -3.91 4.17 14.37
CA GLU A 35 -3.34 3.47 13.20
C GLU A 35 -4.35 3.36 12.05
N GLY A 36 -5.66 3.40 12.32
CA GLY A 36 -6.71 3.39 11.29
C GLY A 36 -7.00 4.74 10.62
N ASP A 37 -6.36 5.82 11.06
CA ASP A 37 -6.57 7.16 10.49
C ASP A 37 -5.73 7.33 9.22
N LEU A 38 -6.31 6.91 8.09
CA LEU A 38 -5.68 6.97 6.76
C LEU A 38 -5.32 8.40 6.35
N ARG A 39 -6.08 9.41 6.81
CA ARG A 39 -5.77 10.82 6.54
C ARG A 39 -4.49 11.22 7.24
N ARG A 40 -4.36 10.91 8.51
CA ARG A 40 -3.14 11.18 9.26
C ARG A 40 -1.93 10.45 8.68
N GLN A 41 -2.12 9.22 8.20
CA GLN A 41 -1.06 8.50 7.48
C GLN A 41 -0.67 9.23 6.18
N LEU A 42 -1.64 9.64 5.38
CA LEU A 42 -1.39 10.41 4.16
C LEU A 42 -0.67 11.73 4.46
N GLU A 43 -1.16 12.50 5.44
CA GLU A 43 -0.53 13.75 5.89
C GLU A 43 0.90 13.52 6.37
N PHE A 44 1.19 12.41 7.05
CA PHE A 44 2.54 12.04 7.45
C PHE A 44 3.45 11.75 6.26
N LEU A 45 2.95 10.99 5.27
CA LEU A 45 3.69 10.71 4.03
C LEU A 45 3.95 12.00 3.23
N LEU A 46 2.99 12.94 3.24
CA LEU A 46 3.06 14.22 2.53
C LEU A 46 3.75 15.34 3.31
N ARG A 47 4.14 15.15 4.58
CA ARG A 47 4.52 16.23 5.53
C ARG A 47 5.66 17.15 5.06
N LYS A 48 6.45 16.74 4.04
CA LYS A 48 7.51 17.56 3.43
C LYS A 48 7.36 17.71 1.91
N SER A 49 6.23 17.30 1.34
CA SER A 49 5.90 17.58 -0.05
C SER A 49 5.54 19.06 -0.20
N PRO A 50 6.09 19.77 -1.19
CA PRO A 50 5.61 21.11 -1.53
C PRO A 50 4.10 21.08 -1.76
N ALA A 51 3.36 22.09 -1.30
CA ALA A 51 1.91 22.18 -1.54
C ALA A 51 1.58 22.09 -3.05
N GLU A 52 2.46 22.63 -3.89
CA GLU A 52 2.40 22.57 -5.35
C GLU A 52 2.50 21.12 -5.90
N THR A 53 3.23 20.24 -5.21
CA THR A 53 3.35 18.82 -5.55
C THR A 53 2.05 18.06 -5.27
N ILE A 54 1.31 18.44 -4.22
CA ILE A 54 -0.01 17.86 -3.91
C ILE A 54 -1.04 18.25 -4.97
N THR A 55 -0.99 19.49 -5.48
CA THR A 55 -1.86 19.92 -6.59
C THR A 55 -1.52 19.28 -7.93
N LEU A 56 -0.32 18.71 -8.07
CA LEU A 56 0.12 17.96 -9.26
C LEU A 56 -0.17 16.45 -9.14
N ALA A 57 -0.98 16.04 -8.17
CA ALA A 57 -1.37 14.64 -8.04
C ALA A 57 -2.06 14.16 -9.32
N GLU A 58 -1.54 13.08 -9.90
CA GLU A 58 -2.11 12.47 -11.09
C GLU A 58 -3.08 11.39 -10.66
N TYR A 59 -4.26 11.33 -11.29
CA TYR A 59 -5.22 10.26 -11.07
C TYR A 59 -5.07 9.19 -12.13
N ASP A 60 -4.91 7.93 -11.70
CA ASP A 60 -4.90 6.76 -12.56
C ASP A 60 -6.25 6.05 -12.48
N GLU A 61 -7.03 6.11 -13.56
CA GLU A 61 -8.35 5.49 -13.66
C GLU A 61 -8.29 3.96 -13.51
N SER A 62 -7.20 3.31 -13.96
CA SER A 62 -7.08 1.85 -13.99
C SER A 62 -6.95 1.25 -12.59
N SER A 63 -6.19 1.91 -11.73
CA SER A 63 -6.01 1.53 -10.31
C SER A 63 -6.98 2.28 -9.38
N SER A 64 -7.65 3.32 -9.89
CA SER A 64 -8.46 4.28 -9.11
C SER A 64 -7.67 4.88 -7.95
N LEU A 65 -6.41 5.25 -8.22
CA LEU A 65 -5.49 5.83 -7.26
C LEU A 65 -5.03 7.21 -7.72
N TYR A 66 -4.95 8.14 -6.79
CA TYR A 66 -4.11 9.32 -6.95
C TYR A 66 -2.67 8.94 -6.68
N ARG A 67 -1.73 9.53 -7.43
CA ARG A 67 -0.29 9.35 -7.26
C ARG A 67 0.44 10.67 -7.21
N VAL A 68 1.50 10.73 -6.40
CA VAL A 68 2.42 11.87 -6.36
C VAL A 68 3.84 11.42 -6.03
N GLU A 69 4.83 11.92 -6.77
CA GLU A 69 6.23 11.70 -6.43
C GLU A 69 6.67 12.67 -5.34
N ALA A 70 7.19 12.13 -4.24
CA ALA A 70 7.73 12.87 -3.11
C ALA A 70 9.19 12.46 -2.84
N ARG A 71 9.92 13.31 -2.11
CA ARG A 71 11.25 12.96 -1.61
C ARG A 71 11.12 12.24 -0.27
N ASP A 72 11.84 11.14 -0.12
CA ASP A 72 11.93 10.41 1.14
C ASP A 72 12.54 11.31 2.23
N THR A 73 11.85 11.35 3.37
CA THR A 73 12.22 12.20 4.50
C THR A 73 13.27 11.59 5.40
N THR A 74 13.47 10.27 5.32
CA THR A 74 14.34 9.48 6.21
C THR A 74 15.68 9.13 5.58
N LEU A 75 15.71 9.02 4.25
CA LEU A 75 16.91 8.71 3.49
C LEU A 75 17.12 9.78 2.41
N GLU A 76 18.06 10.71 2.66
CA GLU A 76 18.46 11.72 1.68
C GLU A 76 18.73 11.05 0.32
N ASN A 77 18.19 11.62 -0.76
CA ASN A 77 18.22 11.13 -2.14
C ASN A 77 17.33 9.92 -2.49
N HIS A 78 16.45 9.44 -1.61
CA HIS A 78 15.45 8.44 -1.99
C HIS A 78 14.16 9.12 -2.46
N LYS A 79 13.54 8.56 -3.49
CA LYS A 79 12.21 8.96 -3.98
C LYS A 79 11.16 8.05 -3.34
N LYS A 80 9.98 8.60 -3.09
CA LYS A 80 8.79 7.82 -2.78
C LYS A 80 7.70 8.19 -3.75
N LEU A 81 6.95 7.20 -4.20
CA LEU A 81 5.73 7.43 -4.96
C LEU A 81 4.58 7.18 -4.00
N ILE A 82 3.87 8.23 -3.61
CA ILE A 82 2.78 8.17 -2.64
C ILE A 82 1.47 7.96 -3.40
N TYR A 83 0.60 7.13 -2.84
CA TYR A 83 -0.70 6.78 -3.41
C TYR A 83 -1.81 6.96 -2.39
N TRP A 84 -3.00 7.33 -2.86
CA TRP A 84 -4.22 7.25 -2.06
C TRP A 84 -5.44 6.99 -2.93
N GLN A 85 -6.47 6.42 -2.31
CA GLN A 85 -7.76 6.13 -2.94
C GLN A 85 -8.85 6.93 -2.26
N GLY A 86 -9.70 7.60 -3.03
CA GLY A 86 -10.80 8.41 -2.54
C GLY A 86 -10.44 9.88 -2.31
N GLU A 87 -11.41 10.61 -1.76
CA GLU A 87 -11.29 12.03 -1.45
C GLU A 87 -10.51 12.23 -0.14
N LEU A 88 -9.89 13.40 0.05
CA LEU A 88 -9.07 13.67 1.25
C LEU A 88 -9.86 13.61 2.58
N ASP A 89 -11.18 13.80 2.51
CA ASP A 89 -12.09 13.70 3.66
C ASP A 89 -12.67 12.29 3.84
N ASP A 90 -12.51 11.39 2.86
CA ASP A 90 -13.00 10.00 2.88
C ASP A 90 -12.04 9.06 2.12
N LEU A 91 -10.87 8.84 2.73
CA LEU A 91 -9.85 7.98 2.15
C LEU A 91 -10.21 6.51 2.32
N ALA A 92 -10.20 5.76 1.22
CA ALA A 92 -10.42 4.33 1.21
C ALA A 92 -9.12 3.52 1.37
N ALA A 93 -7.99 4.09 0.94
CA ALA A 93 -6.66 3.49 1.07
C ALA A 93 -5.56 4.54 0.95
N VAL A 94 -4.40 4.26 1.54
CA VAL A 94 -3.20 5.10 1.45
C VAL A 94 -1.96 4.22 1.35
N GLY A 95 -0.92 4.67 0.68
CA GLY A 95 0.31 3.90 0.62
C GLY A 95 1.44 4.60 -0.10
N TYR A 96 2.54 3.88 -0.28
CA TYR A 96 3.71 4.37 -0.99
C TYR A 96 4.53 3.25 -1.61
N CYS A 97 5.24 3.55 -2.70
CA CYS A 97 6.30 2.70 -3.24
C CYS A 97 7.68 3.29 -2.90
N SER A 98 8.56 2.41 -2.45
CA SER A 98 9.95 2.74 -2.12
C SER A 98 10.85 2.63 -3.35
N TRP A 99 11.70 3.63 -3.55
CA TRP A 99 12.73 3.67 -4.60
C TRP A 99 14.03 3.01 -4.12
N ARG A 100 14.67 2.22 -4.99
CA ARG A 100 16.06 1.77 -4.81
C ARG A 100 17.00 2.70 -5.60
N PRO A 101 17.97 3.38 -4.96
CA PRO A 101 18.94 4.18 -5.70
C PRO A 101 19.98 3.33 -6.45
N LYS A 102 20.37 2.19 -5.89
CA LYS A 102 21.43 1.32 -6.45
C LYS A 102 21.03 0.65 -7.76
N VAL A 103 19.76 0.30 -7.89
CA VAL A 103 19.13 -0.18 -9.12
C VAL A 103 17.92 0.72 -9.30
N PRO A 104 17.96 1.70 -10.22
CA PRO A 104 16.99 2.79 -10.26
C PRO A 104 15.59 2.30 -10.65
N ASN A 105 14.87 1.75 -9.67
CA ASN A 105 13.51 1.28 -9.80
C ASN A 105 12.75 1.35 -8.47
N TYR A 106 11.43 1.39 -8.57
CA TYR A 106 10.56 1.06 -7.44
C TYR A 106 10.54 -0.45 -7.26
N TYR A 107 10.58 -0.92 -6.01
CA TYR A 107 10.75 -2.36 -5.74
C TYR A 107 9.71 -2.95 -4.79
N SER A 108 9.13 -2.11 -3.93
CA SER A 108 8.16 -2.51 -2.91
C SER A 108 7.18 -1.40 -2.73
N CYS A 109 5.91 -1.76 -2.72
CA CYS A 109 4.80 -0.88 -2.44
C CYS A 109 4.05 -1.41 -1.23
N GLU A 110 3.68 -0.50 -0.35
CA GLU A 110 2.93 -0.77 0.87
C GLU A 110 1.64 0.03 0.78
N MET A 111 0.50 -0.64 0.89
CA MET A 111 -0.83 -0.05 0.85
C MET A 111 -1.61 -0.45 2.09
N THR A 112 -2.23 0.53 2.72
CA THR A 112 -2.99 0.39 3.95
C THR A 112 -4.43 0.80 3.71
N PHE A 113 -5.37 0.00 4.21
CA PHE A 113 -6.79 0.30 4.16
C PHE A 113 -7.52 -0.28 5.37
N VAL A 114 -8.73 0.22 5.61
CA VAL A 114 -9.59 -0.25 6.70
C VAL A 114 -10.74 -1.09 6.14
N VAL A 115 -11.02 -2.22 6.78
CA VAL A 115 -12.14 -3.12 6.46
C VAL A 115 -13.01 -3.28 7.70
N PHE A 116 -14.33 -3.37 7.49
CA PHE A 116 -15.33 -3.55 8.54
C PHE A 116 -15.39 -2.45 9.62
N GLY A 117 -14.65 -1.35 9.42
CA GLY A 117 -14.57 -0.21 10.34
C GLY A 117 -13.60 -0.38 11.51
N ASP A 118 -13.08 -1.59 11.74
CA ASP A 118 -12.26 -1.93 12.91
C ASP A 118 -11.02 -2.78 12.60
N VAL A 119 -10.83 -3.17 11.34
CA VAL A 119 -9.66 -3.96 10.91
C VAL A 119 -8.77 -3.13 9.99
N LEU A 120 -7.53 -2.92 10.41
CA LEU A 120 -6.46 -2.38 9.58
C LEU A 120 -5.83 -3.50 8.76
N VAL A 121 -5.67 -3.26 7.47
CA VAL A 121 -5.03 -4.18 6.55
C VAL A 121 -3.87 -3.47 5.87
N GLU A 122 -2.68 -4.03 6.01
CA GLU A 122 -1.46 -3.58 5.34
C GLU A 122 -1.06 -4.62 4.31
N VAL A 123 -0.87 -4.20 3.06
CA VAL A 123 -0.50 -5.07 1.94
C VAL A 123 0.82 -4.60 1.37
N ILE A 124 1.82 -5.46 1.45
CA ILE A 124 3.13 -5.27 0.84
C ILE A 124 3.20 -6.10 -0.44
N MET A 125 3.57 -5.45 -1.54
CA MET A 125 3.58 -6.05 -2.88
C MET A 125 4.62 -5.40 -3.80
N ARG A 126 4.85 -6.03 -4.95
CA ARG A 126 5.65 -5.43 -6.03
C ARG A 126 4.86 -4.35 -6.80
N PRO A 127 5.54 -3.35 -7.40
CA PRO A 127 4.87 -2.30 -8.17
C PRO A 127 3.97 -2.80 -9.31
N ASP A 128 4.32 -3.92 -9.95
CA ASP A 128 3.49 -4.52 -11.02
C ASP A 128 2.12 -4.98 -10.51
N LYS A 129 2.02 -5.41 -9.25
CA LYS A 129 0.76 -5.81 -8.62
C LYS A 129 -0.08 -4.61 -8.18
N LEU A 130 0.56 -3.49 -7.81
CA LEU A 130 -0.14 -2.27 -7.43
C LEU A 130 -0.99 -1.70 -8.58
N MET A 131 -0.56 -1.89 -9.83
CA MET A 131 -1.35 -1.52 -11.00
C MET A 131 -2.72 -2.22 -11.05
N ARG A 132 -2.88 -3.35 -10.33
CA ARG A 132 -4.13 -4.10 -10.17
C ARG A 132 -4.72 -3.91 -8.76
N TRP A 133 -4.52 -2.75 -8.15
CA TRP A 133 -4.90 -2.47 -6.77
C TRP A 133 -6.34 -2.85 -6.43
N LEU A 134 -7.30 -2.55 -7.31
CA LEU A 134 -8.71 -2.90 -7.10
C LEU A 134 -8.92 -4.40 -6.95
N GLU A 135 -8.23 -5.21 -7.76
CA GLU A 135 -8.30 -6.67 -7.70
C GLU A 135 -7.62 -7.20 -6.44
N VAL A 136 -6.45 -6.64 -6.08
CA VAL A 136 -5.73 -6.99 -4.85
C VAL A 136 -6.61 -6.72 -3.63
N ARG A 137 -7.14 -5.50 -3.50
CA ARG A 137 -7.99 -5.09 -2.39
C ARG A 137 -9.23 -5.98 -2.29
N ARG A 138 -9.92 -6.22 -3.40
CA ARG A 138 -11.09 -7.10 -3.45
C ARG A 138 -10.75 -8.51 -2.97
N SER A 139 -9.68 -9.09 -3.48
CA SER A 139 -9.31 -10.47 -3.17
C SER A 139 -8.91 -10.63 -1.69
N VAL A 140 -8.22 -9.63 -1.12
CA VAL A 140 -7.90 -9.60 0.32
C VAL A 140 -9.18 -9.47 1.16
N VAL A 141 -10.12 -8.61 0.77
CA VAL A 141 -11.41 -8.48 1.49
C VAL A 141 -12.21 -9.78 1.43
N ASP A 142 -12.32 -10.40 0.26
CA ASP A 142 -13.03 -11.68 0.08
C ASP A 142 -12.41 -12.79 0.93
N PHE A 143 -11.07 -12.85 1.01
CA PHE A 143 -10.35 -13.78 1.89
C PHE A 143 -10.68 -13.55 3.37
N LEU A 144 -10.69 -12.30 3.84
CA LEU A 144 -11.00 -11.96 5.23
C LEU A 144 -12.45 -12.28 5.60
N ILE A 145 -13.39 -12.08 4.67
CA ILE A 145 -14.80 -12.47 4.86
C ILE A 145 -14.91 -13.99 5.02
N ASN A 146 -14.25 -14.75 4.13
CA ASN A 146 -14.34 -16.21 4.14
C ASN A 146 -13.63 -16.83 5.35
N SER A 147 -12.55 -16.22 5.83
CA SER A 147 -11.80 -16.69 7.00
C SER A 147 -12.52 -16.43 8.34
N ARG A 148 -13.60 -15.64 8.35
CA ARG A 148 -14.44 -15.42 9.53
C ARG A 148 -15.53 -16.50 9.72
N ARG A 149 -15.79 -17.31 8.70
CA ARG A 149 -16.75 -18.43 8.76
C ARG A 149 -16.11 -19.67 9.38
#